data_AF-A0A429MTC3-F1
#
_entry.id   AF-A0A429MTC3-F1
#
_cell.length_a   1.000
_cell.length_b   1.000
_cell.length_c   1.000
_cell.angle_alpha   90.00
_cell.angle_beta   90.00
_cell.angle_gamma   90.00
#
_symmetry.space_group_name_H-M   'P 1'
#
loop_
_entity.id
_entity.type
_entity.pdbx_description
1 polymer ?
#
loop_
_entity_poly.entity_id
_entity_poly.type
_entity_poly.pdbx_seq_one_letter_code
_entity_poly.pdbx_strand_id
1 'polypeptide(L)'
;NPNGSKGNHKSFEVLEPCKRIIELLLDNEVRSRMLQLGYDKQLLLPLNPKTIGKEFRDACRMLGIEDLHFHDLRHEGCTRLAEQSFTIPEIQKVSLHDSWGSLQRYVSVKSRRNVIQLEEVLRLIDET
;
A
#
# COMPACT_ATOMS: atom_id res chain seq x y z
N ASN A 1 -10.78 -2.57 -8.26
CA ASN A 1 -10.75 -3.70 -9.21
C ASN A 1 -10.61 -3.10 -10.60
N PRO A 2 -9.54 -3.41 -11.37
CA PRO A 2 -9.39 -2.93 -12.74
C PRO A 2 -10.57 -3.32 -13.65
N ASN A 3 -11.34 -4.36 -13.28
CA ASN A 3 -12.57 -4.79 -13.95
C ASN A 3 -13.86 -4.29 -13.25
N GLY A 4 -13.80 -3.15 -12.56
CA GLY A 4 -14.96 -2.58 -11.85
C GLY A 4 -16.09 -2.14 -12.80
N SER A 5 -17.29 -1.93 -12.24
CA SER A 5 -18.42 -1.37 -12.99
C SER A 5 -18.07 -0.02 -13.61
N LYS A 6 -18.51 0.22 -14.85
CA LYS A 6 -18.34 1.50 -15.55
C LYS A 6 -18.80 2.67 -14.68
N GLY A 7 -17.99 3.72 -14.60
CA GLY A 7 -18.28 4.93 -13.81
C GLY A 7 -17.65 4.98 -12.41
N ASN A 8 -17.02 3.90 -11.95
CA ASN A 8 -16.36 3.84 -10.63
C ASN A 8 -14.86 4.19 -10.68
N HIS A 9 -14.43 4.98 -11.67
CA HIS A 9 -13.06 5.46 -11.72
C HIS A 9 -12.86 6.48 -10.59
N LYS A 10 -11.84 6.24 -9.76
CA LYS A 10 -11.47 7.13 -8.67
C LYS A 10 -10.04 7.58 -8.86
N SER A 11 -9.77 8.84 -8.53
CA SER A 11 -8.42 9.39 -8.41
C SER A 11 -8.07 9.52 -6.93
N PHE A 12 -6.78 9.36 -6.63
CA PHE A 12 -6.24 9.55 -5.30
C PHE A 12 -4.92 10.31 -5.39
N GLU A 13 -4.56 10.94 -4.29
CA GLU A 13 -3.32 11.67 -4.15
C GLU A 13 -2.18 10.69 -3.89
N VAL A 14 -1.15 10.74 -4.74
CA VAL A 14 0.05 9.93 -4.61
C VAL A 14 1.11 10.76 -3.89
N LEU A 15 1.37 10.42 -2.63
CA LEU A 15 2.42 11.06 -1.83
C LEU A 15 3.81 10.64 -2.34
N GLU A 16 4.82 11.48 -2.12
CA GLU A 16 6.20 11.22 -2.57
C GLU A 16 6.75 9.84 -2.16
N PRO A 17 6.56 9.35 -0.91
CA PRO A 17 6.99 7.98 -0.57
C PRO A 17 6.33 6.89 -1.44
N CYS A 18 5.05 7.05 -1.78
CA CYS A 18 4.35 6.11 -2.65
C CYS A 18 4.85 6.20 -4.09
N LYS A 19 5.14 7.41 -4.58
CA LYS A 19 5.72 7.64 -5.90
C LYS A 19 7.07 6.95 -6.04
N ARG A 20 7.95 7.01 -5.03
CA ARG A 20 9.24 6.31 -5.03
C ARG A 20 9.07 4.79 -5.15
N ILE A 21 8.11 4.21 -4.44
CA ILE A 21 7.78 2.78 -4.59
C ILE A 21 7.24 2.46 -5.99
N ILE A 22 6.40 3.33 -6.57
CA ILE A 22 5.92 3.17 -7.95
C ILE A 22 7.08 3.20 -8.94
N GLU A 23 8.06 4.09 -8.76
CA GLU A 23 9.27 4.17 -9.58
C GLU A 23 10.07 2.86 -9.51
N LEU A 24 10.27 2.29 -8.32
CA LEU A 24 10.94 0.99 -8.14
C LEU A 24 10.16 -0.16 -8.81
N LEU A 25 8.84 -0.17 -8.71
CA LEU A 25 7.99 -1.17 -9.38
C LEU A 25 8.02 -1.04 -10.91
N LEU A 26 8.34 0.14 -11.42
CA LEU A 26 8.45 0.42 -12.85
C LEU A 26 9.87 0.27 -13.39
N ASP A 27 10.86 0.04 -12.52
CA ASP A 27 12.23 -0.28 -12.94
C ASP A 27 12.24 -1.44 -13.96
N ASN A 28 13.12 -1.35 -14.95
CA ASN A 28 13.13 -2.28 -16.08
C ASN A 28 13.31 -3.73 -15.65
N GLU A 29 14.18 -4.00 -14.68
CA GLU A 29 14.43 -5.36 -14.21
C GLU A 29 13.21 -5.91 -13.47
N VAL A 30 12.71 -5.15 -12.50
CA VAL A 30 11.54 -5.52 -11.68
C VAL A 30 10.31 -5.71 -12.57
N ARG A 31 10.05 -4.75 -13.46
CA ARG A 31 8.90 -4.78 -14.38
C ARG A 31 9.01 -5.92 -15.38
N SER A 32 10.20 -6.22 -15.91
CA SER A 32 10.40 -7.35 -16.82
C SER A 32 10.08 -8.69 -16.15
N ARG A 33 10.54 -8.88 -14.90
CA ARG A 33 10.24 -10.09 -14.12
C ARG A 33 8.74 -10.26 -13.87
N MET A 34 8.01 -9.20 -13.56
CA MET A 34 6.55 -9.28 -13.40
C MET A 34 5.85 -9.63 -14.72
N LEU A 35 6.27 -9.02 -15.83
CA LEU A 35 5.66 -9.25 -17.16
C LEU A 35 5.89 -10.66 -17.71
N GLN A 36 7.00 -11.31 -17.35
CA GLN A 36 7.27 -12.71 -17.72
C GLN A 36 6.21 -13.69 -17.20
N LEU A 37 5.44 -13.31 -16.18
CA LEU A 37 4.34 -14.12 -15.65
C LEU A 37 3.08 -14.08 -16.53
N GLY A 38 3.07 -13.29 -17.61
CA GLY A 38 2.03 -13.34 -18.66
C GLY A 38 0.73 -12.59 -18.33
N TYR A 39 0.74 -11.69 -17.35
CA TYR A 39 -0.42 -10.87 -16.99
C TYR A 39 -0.51 -9.57 -17.81
N ASP A 40 -1.63 -8.85 -17.66
CA ASP A 40 -1.91 -7.64 -18.41
C ASP A 40 -0.88 -6.53 -18.17
N LYS A 41 -0.10 -6.22 -19.21
CA LYS A 41 0.94 -5.19 -19.21
C LYS A 41 0.44 -3.76 -18.96
N GLN A 42 -0.87 -3.50 -19.10
CA GLN A 42 -1.46 -2.20 -18.81
C GLN A 42 -1.58 -1.93 -17.30
N LEU A 43 -1.48 -2.96 -16.47
CA LEU A 43 -1.49 -2.82 -15.01
C LEU A 43 -0.13 -2.33 -14.50
N LEU A 44 -0.16 -1.52 -13.43
CA LEU A 44 1.04 -1.15 -12.69
C LEU A 44 1.72 -2.41 -12.13
N LEU A 45 0.93 -3.28 -11.51
CA LEU A 45 1.33 -4.60 -11.03
C LEU A 45 0.66 -5.66 -11.91
N PRO A 46 1.34 -6.17 -12.96
CA PRO A 46 0.81 -7.23 -13.80
C PRO A 46 0.95 -8.56 -13.04
N LEU A 47 0.16 -8.74 -11.99
CA LEU A 47 0.19 -9.90 -11.09
C LEU A 47 -1.23 -10.31 -10.69
N ASN A 48 -1.43 -11.59 -10.37
CA ASN A 48 -2.71 -12.07 -9.87
C ASN A 48 -2.92 -11.66 -8.40
N PRO A 49 -3.97 -10.89 -8.06
CA PRO A 49 -4.25 -10.46 -6.68
C PRO A 49 -4.41 -11.62 -5.69
N LYS A 50 -4.97 -12.76 -6.14
CA LYS A 50 -5.12 -13.95 -5.29
C LYS A 50 -3.76 -14.55 -4.93
N THR A 51 -2.79 -14.48 -5.84
CA THR A 51 -1.42 -14.95 -5.60
C THR A 51 -0.74 -14.05 -4.59
N ILE A 52 -0.79 -12.72 -4.79
CA ILE A 52 -0.23 -11.76 -3.81
C ILE A 52 -0.78 -12.00 -2.40
N GLY A 53 -2.10 -12.14 -2.25
CA GLY A 53 -2.72 -12.41 -0.95
C GLY A 53 -2.40 -13.79 -0.36
N LYS A 54 -2.05 -14.79 -1.19
CA LYS A 54 -1.55 -16.09 -0.72
C LYS A 54 -0.11 -15.94 -0.23
N GLU A 55 0.77 -15.40 -1.06
CA GLU A 55 2.20 -15.23 -0.74
C GLU A 55 2.39 -14.37 0.53
N PHE A 56 1.61 -13.31 0.70
CA PHE A 56 1.62 -12.51 1.94
C PHE A 56 1.29 -13.35 3.19
N ARG A 57 0.24 -14.16 3.14
CA ARG A 57 -0.17 -15.03 4.26
C ARG A 57 0.86 -16.11 4.54
N ASP A 58 1.44 -16.70 3.50
CA ASP A 58 2.47 -17.72 3.65
C ASP A 58 3.75 -17.11 4.24
N ALA A 59 4.15 -15.89 3.82
CA ALA A 59 5.25 -15.16 4.42
C ALA A 59 5.01 -14.87 5.92
N CYS A 60 3.81 -14.43 6.31
CA CYS A 60 3.46 -14.23 7.72
C CYS A 60 3.60 -15.55 8.51
N ARG A 61 3.10 -16.67 7.97
CA ARG A 61 3.24 -18.00 8.61
C ARG A 61 4.71 -18.40 8.75
N MET A 62 5.51 -18.22 7.71
CA MET A 62 6.95 -18.57 7.72
C MET A 62 7.73 -17.76 8.76
N LEU A 63 7.36 -16.50 8.97
CA LEU A 63 7.98 -15.61 9.94
C LEU A 63 7.37 -15.72 11.36
N GLY A 64 6.34 -16.55 11.55
CA GLY A 64 5.65 -16.68 12.84
C GLY A 64 4.86 -15.43 13.25
N ILE A 65 4.42 -14.62 12.29
CA ILE A 65 3.60 -13.43 12.54
C ILE A 65 2.14 -13.87 12.66
N GLU A 66 1.58 -13.67 13.86
CA GLU A 66 0.19 -14.01 14.18
C GLU A 66 -0.75 -12.83 13.92
N ASP A 67 -1.99 -13.13 13.51
CA ASP A 67 -3.11 -12.18 13.36
C ASP A 67 -2.86 -10.96 12.45
N LEU A 68 -1.92 -11.05 11.51
CA LEU A 68 -1.69 -10.02 10.48
C LEU A 68 -2.39 -10.37 9.16
N HIS A 69 -3.34 -9.53 8.75
CA HIS A 69 -4.06 -9.66 7.49
C HIS A 69 -3.64 -8.59 6.48
N PHE A 70 -3.82 -8.88 5.19
CA PHE A 70 -3.43 -7.96 4.12
C PHE A 70 -4.16 -6.60 4.19
N HIS A 71 -5.41 -6.57 4.68
CA HIS A 71 -6.17 -5.33 4.82
C HIS A 71 -5.71 -4.48 6.01
N ASP A 72 -4.99 -5.06 6.97
CA ASP A 72 -4.40 -4.32 8.09
C ASP A 72 -3.31 -3.37 7.61
N LEU A 73 -2.66 -3.65 6.47
CA LEU A 73 -1.71 -2.71 5.84
C LEU A 73 -2.38 -1.38 5.46
N ARG A 74 -3.64 -1.42 5.02
CA ARG A 74 -4.42 -0.21 4.73
C ARG A 74 -4.78 0.53 6.03
N HIS A 75 -5.09 -0.21 7.09
CA HIS A 75 -5.30 0.38 8.41
C HIS A 75 -4.04 1.08 8.93
N GLU A 76 -2.90 0.40 8.92
CA GLU A 76 -1.61 0.94 9.32
C GLU A 76 -1.21 2.17 8.48
N GLY A 77 -1.46 2.14 7.17
CA GLY A 77 -1.24 3.30 6.31
C GLY A 77 -2.03 4.54 6.73
N CYS A 78 -3.34 4.37 7.02
CA CYS A 78 -4.17 5.46 7.54
C CYS A 78 -3.72 5.94 8.93
N THR A 79 -3.33 5.01 9.81
CA THR A 79 -2.77 5.31 11.14
C THR A 79 -1.52 6.19 10.99
N ARG A 80 -0.57 5.82 10.13
CA ARG A 80 0.66 6.61 9.90
C ARG A 80 0.39 8.01 9.38
N LEU A 81 -0.58 8.18 8.47
CA LEU A 81 -0.98 9.51 8.02
C LEU A 81 -1.56 10.35 9.18
N ALA A 82 -2.40 9.75 10.02
CA ALA A 82 -2.92 10.43 11.20
C ALA A 82 -1.82 10.80 12.22
N GLU A 83 -0.84 9.92 12.42
CA GLU A 83 0.34 10.19 13.25
C GLU A 83 1.21 11.33 12.72
N GLN A 84 1.14 11.60 11.42
CA GLN A 84 1.75 12.74 10.73
C GLN A 84 0.84 13.98 10.72
N SER A 85 -0.22 13.99 11.53
CA SER A 85 -1.19 15.09 11.65
C SER A 85 -2.06 15.34 10.41
N PHE A 86 -2.18 14.38 9.49
CA PHE A 86 -3.15 14.50 8.40
C PHE A 86 -4.58 14.50 8.97
N THR A 87 -5.39 15.43 8.49
CA THR A 87 -6.82 15.46 8.77
C THR A 87 -7.55 14.32 8.06
N ILE A 88 -8.75 13.96 8.52
CA ILE A 88 -9.54 12.90 7.86
C ILE A 88 -9.73 13.18 6.35
N PRO A 89 -10.12 14.38 5.91
CA PRO A 89 -10.25 14.65 4.48
C PRO A 89 -8.96 14.42 3.67
N GLU A 90 -7.79 14.73 4.23
CA GLU A 90 -6.51 14.46 3.58
C GLU A 90 -6.22 12.95 3.53
N ILE A 91 -6.49 12.22 4.61
CA ILE A 91 -6.40 10.75 4.62
C ILE A 91 -7.33 10.14 3.56
N GLN A 92 -8.54 10.68 3.36
CA GLN A 92 -9.46 10.20 2.31
C GLN A 92 -8.89 10.36 0.91
N LYS A 93 -8.28 11.52 0.61
CA LYS A 93 -7.66 11.80 -0.70
C LYS A 93 -6.58 10.78 -1.06
N VAL A 94 -5.84 10.27 -0.08
CA VAL A 94 -4.77 9.28 -0.31
C VAL A 94 -5.32 7.84 -0.29
N SER A 95 -6.20 7.53 0.66
CA SER A 95 -6.62 6.14 0.93
C SER A 95 -7.86 5.66 0.15
N LEU A 96 -8.59 6.55 -0.53
CA LEU A 96 -9.84 6.25 -1.25
C LEU A 96 -10.97 5.69 -0.37
N HIS A 97 -11.04 6.10 0.90
CA HIS A 97 -12.19 5.75 1.75
C HIS A 97 -13.39 6.66 1.44
N ASP A 98 -14.50 6.04 1.05
CA ASP A 98 -15.74 6.76 0.68
C ASP A 98 -16.48 7.31 1.90
N SER A 99 -16.48 6.56 3.01
CA SER A 99 -17.22 6.92 4.21
C SER A 99 -16.31 7.54 5.25
N TRP A 100 -16.74 8.65 5.84
CA TRP A 100 -16.07 9.27 6.97
C TRP A 100 -16.02 8.36 8.22
N GLY A 101 -17.09 7.58 8.44
CA GLY A 101 -17.23 6.71 9.62
C GLY A 101 -16.09 5.70 9.80
N SER A 102 -15.56 5.14 8.72
CA SER A 102 -14.43 4.20 8.80
C SER A 102 -13.10 4.85 9.20
N LEU A 103 -12.99 6.17 9.03
CA LEU A 103 -11.78 6.94 9.36
C LEU A 103 -11.86 7.67 10.70
N GLN A 104 -13.03 7.79 11.32
CA GLN A 104 -13.21 8.44 12.63
C GLN A 104 -12.28 7.88 13.71
N ARG A 105 -11.92 6.60 13.60
CA ARG A 105 -11.01 5.94 14.53
C ARG A 105 -9.58 6.50 14.53
N TYR A 106 -9.19 7.26 13.51
CA TYR A 106 -7.85 7.84 13.41
C TYR A 106 -7.73 9.25 14.02
N VAL A 107 -8.84 9.88 14.42
CA VAL A 107 -8.86 11.29 14.90
C VAL A 107 -8.00 11.51 16.14
N SER A 108 -7.94 10.52 17.03
CA SER A 108 -7.28 10.63 18.34
C SER A 108 -5.99 9.82 18.43
N VAL A 109 -5.47 9.34 17.30
CA VAL A 109 -4.23 8.56 17.25
C VAL A 109 -3.07 9.45 17.70
N LYS A 110 -2.30 8.96 18.68
CA LYS A 110 -1.08 9.63 19.13
C LYS A 110 0.10 9.14 18.30
N SER A 111 0.98 10.06 17.92
CA SER A 111 2.20 9.74 17.20
C SER A 111 3.08 8.77 18.00
N ARG A 112 3.43 7.63 17.40
CA ARG A 112 4.46 6.73 17.94
C ARG A 112 5.84 7.40 17.86
N ARG A 113 6.69 7.14 18.86
CA ARG A 113 8.05 7.72 18.92
C ARG A 113 8.98 7.22 17.81
N ASN A 114 8.87 5.94 17.48
CA ASN A 114 9.76 5.27 16.52
C ASN A 114 8.91 4.72 15.38
N VAL A 115 8.99 5.40 14.23
CA VAL A 115 8.34 4.97 12.99
C VAL A 115 9.43 4.86 11.95
N ILE A 116 9.64 3.63 11.44
CA ILE A 116 10.60 3.37 10.35
C ILE A 116 10.20 4.23 9.14
N GLN A 117 11.15 5.00 8.64
CA GLN A 117 10.99 5.87 7.47
C GLN A 117 11.30 5.11 6.18
N LEU A 118 10.83 5.62 5.04
CA LEU A 118 11.01 4.95 3.75
C LEU A 118 12.51 4.71 3.46
N GLU A 119 13.36 5.69 3.75
CA GLU A 119 14.81 5.63 3.52
C GLU A 119 15.49 4.55 4.35
N GLU A 120 14.92 4.19 5.50
CA GLU A 120 15.40 3.08 6.31
C GLU A 120 14.95 1.74 5.74
N VAL A 121 13.69 1.64 5.28
CA VAL A 121 13.21 0.43 4.58
C VAL A 121 14.03 0.15 3.33
N LEU A 122 14.24 1.18 2.51
CA LEU A 122 15.01 1.12 1.27
C LEU A 122 16.44 0.61 1.50
N ARG A 123 17.11 1.09 2.56
CA ARG A 123 18.41 0.57 2.98
C ARG A 123 18.39 -0.88 3.45
N LEU A 124 17.31 -1.34 4.09
CA LEU A 124 17.19 -2.74 4.55
C LEU A 124 16.97 -3.74 3.41
N ILE A 125 16.47 -3.28 2.27
CA ILE A 125 16.21 -4.12 1.09
C ILE A 125 17.26 -3.92 -0.02
N ASP A 126 18.36 -3.22 0.28
CA ASP A 126 19.44 -2.91 -0.66
C ASP A 126 19.00 -2.10 -1.90
N GLU A 127 17.93 -1.31 -1.78
CA GLU A 127 17.39 -0.44 -2.82
C GLU A 127 17.65 1.03 -2.41
N THR A 128 18.83 1.60 -2.71
CA THR A 128 19.21 2.98 -2.28
C THR A 128 19.34 3.95 -3.44
#